data_AF-A0A4Y2NDV8-F1
#
_entry.id   AF-A0A4Y2NDV8-F1
#
_cell.length_a   1.000
_cell.length_b   1.000
_cell.length_c   1.000
_cell.angle_alpha   90.00
_cell.angle_beta   90.00
_cell.angle_gamma   90.00
#
_symmetry.space_group_name_H-M   'P 1'
#
loop_
_entity.id
_entity.type
_entity.pdbx_description
1 polymer ?
#
loop_
_entity_poly.entity_id
_entity_poly.type
_entity_poly.pdbx_seq_one_letter_code
_entity_poly.pdbx_strand_id
1 'polypeptide(L)'
;MHTALNVRLWCLYNCPQNLKTPPESPDLNPIEHIWRELEVRVRKHDIKTKSELKTVMMEEWMNIDAEITKKVLKSIPKRLKAVVDAKGYPTKY
;
A
#
# COMPACT_ATOMS: atom_id res chain seq x y z
N MET A 1 -13.99 -9.75 2.46
CA MET A 1 -14.79 -8.49 2.41
C MET A 1 -14.50 -7.66 3.64
N HIS A 2 -14.04 -6.41 3.50
CA HIS A 2 -13.73 -5.52 4.63
C HIS A 2 -14.98 -4.94 5.34
N THR A 3 -16.17 -5.10 4.74
CA THR A 3 -17.44 -4.52 5.23
C THR A 3 -18.39 -5.56 5.85
N ALA A 4 -18.02 -6.85 5.85
CA ALA A 4 -18.82 -7.90 6.47
C ALA A 4 -19.01 -7.65 7.97
N LEU A 5 -20.15 -8.07 8.54
CA LEU A 5 -20.53 -7.76 9.93
C LEU A 5 -19.46 -8.20 10.94
N ASN A 6 -18.97 -9.43 10.80
CA ASN A 6 -17.91 -9.98 11.65
C ASN A 6 -16.61 -9.15 11.56
N VAL A 7 -16.21 -8.72 10.36
CA VAL A 7 -15.02 -7.89 10.15
C VAL A 7 -15.20 -6.50 10.74
N ARG A 8 -16.37 -5.88 10.56
CA ARG A 8 -16.69 -4.56 11.12
C ARG A 8 -16.71 -4.58 12.65
N LEU A 9 -17.31 -5.60 13.26
CA LEU A 9 -17.31 -5.78 14.70
C LEU A 9 -15.87 -5.94 15.22
N TRP A 10 -15.06 -6.78 14.58
CA TRP A 10 -13.67 -6.93 14.96
C TRP A 10 -12.88 -5.62 14.86
N CYS A 11 -13.01 -4.88 13.76
CA CYS A 11 -12.36 -3.58 13.60
C CYS A 11 -12.84 -2.54 14.63
N LEU A 12 -14.11 -2.56 15.04
CA LEU A 12 -14.64 -1.64 16.04
C LEU A 12 -13.88 -1.77 17.38
N TYR A 13 -13.51 -3.01 17.76
CA TYR A 13 -12.80 -3.26 19.01
C TYR A 13 -11.27 -3.24 18.89
N ASN A 14 -10.71 -3.49 17.70
CA ASN A 14 -9.26 -3.70 17.51
C ASN A 14 -8.57 -2.60 16.67
N CYS A 15 -9.32 -1.77 15.95
CA CYS A 15 -8.77 -0.74 15.06
C CYS A 15 -9.35 0.64 15.43
N PRO A 16 -8.76 1.34 16.42
CA PRO A 16 -9.31 2.60 16.94
C PRO A 16 -9.42 3.71 15.88
N GLN A 17 -8.60 3.64 14.82
CA GLN A 17 -8.66 4.54 13.68
C GLN A 17 -8.70 3.72 12.39
N ASN A 18 -9.85 3.73 11.73
CA ASN A 18 -10.03 3.12 10.41
C ASN A 18 -10.17 4.24 9.38
N LEU A 19 -9.19 4.33 8.47
CA LEU A 19 -9.18 5.30 7.39
C LEU A 19 -10.11 4.85 6.27
N LYS A 20 -11.09 5.68 5.92
CA LYS A 20 -11.94 5.46 4.76
C LYS A 20 -11.23 5.95 3.51
N THR A 21 -10.80 5.01 2.68
CA THR A 21 -10.26 5.33 1.35
C THR A 21 -11.43 5.39 0.35
N PRO A 22 -11.47 6.40 -0.53
CA PRO A 22 -12.47 6.44 -1.59
C PRO A 22 -12.36 5.20 -2.50
N PRO A 23 -13.47 4.75 -3.11
CA PRO A 23 -13.41 3.67 -4.10
C PRO A 23 -12.52 4.09 -5.28
N GLU A 24 -11.92 3.11 -5.94
CA GLU A 24 -11.10 3.31 -7.16
C GLU A 24 -9.95 4.33 -6.99
N SER A 25 -9.44 4.53 -5.78
CA SER A 25 -8.36 5.48 -5.47
C SER A 25 -7.08 4.78 -4.99
N PRO A 26 -6.43 3.93 -5.82
CA PRO A 26 -5.16 3.31 -5.46
C PRO A 26 -4.07 4.36 -5.19
N ASP A 27 -4.12 5.51 -5.88
CA ASP A 27 -3.23 6.68 -5.73
C ASP A 27 -3.13 7.16 -4.26
N LEU A 28 -4.21 6.96 -3.48
CA LEU A 28 -4.31 7.37 -2.08
C LEU A 28 -3.90 6.28 -1.09
N ASN A 29 -3.74 5.04 -1.55
CA ASN A 29 -3.38 3.91 -0.70
C ASN A 29 -1.84 3.82 -0.58
N PRO A 30 -1.24 4.13 0.59
CA PRO A 30 0.21 4.15 0.74
C PRO A 30 0.86 2.79 0.43
N ILE A 31 0.15 1.69 0.69
CA ILE A 31 0.71 0.34 0.56
C ILE A 31 0.97 -0.03 -0.91
N GLU A 32 0.24 0.56 -1.88
CA GLU A 32 0.44 0.28 -3.31
C GLU A 32 1.85 0.66 -3.76
N HIS A 33 2.41 1.72 -3.19
CA HIS A 33 3.78 2.14 -3.47
C HIS A 33 4.81 1.19 -2.86
N ILE A 34 4.52 0.65 -1.68
CA ILE A 34 5.39 -0.34 -1.03
C ILE A 34 5.36 -1.64 -1.84
N TRP A 35 4.19 -2.05 -2.34
CA TRP A 35 4.07 -3.19 -3.25
C TRP A 35 4.83 -2.98 -4.54
N ARG A 36 4.77 -1.78 -5.13
CA ARG A 36 5.53 -1.45 -6.32
C ARG A 36 7.04 -1.53 -6.08
N GLU A 37 7.52 -1.01 -4.96
CA GLU A 37 8.93 -1.10 -4.57
C GLU A 37 9.37 -2.56 -4.36
N LEU A 38 8.55 -3.35 -3.65
CA LEU A 38 8.81 -4.78 -3.46
C LEU A 38 8.89 -5.51 -4.80
N GLU A 39 7.95 -5.25 -5.71
CA GLU A 39 7.94 -5.86 -7.03
C GLU A 39 9.21 -5.52 -7.83
N VAL A 40 9.63 -4.25 -7.82
CA VAL A 40 10.86 -3.81 -8.49
C VAL A 40 12.09 -4.52 -7.94
N ARG A 41 12.16 -4.74 -6.63
CA ARG A 41 13.26 -5.45 -5.98
C ARG A 41 13.26 -6.94 -6.32
N VAL A 42 12.10 -7.60 -6.15
CA VAL A 42 11.93 -9.03 -6.44
C VAL A 42 12.28 -9.34 -7.90
N ARG A 43 11.91 -8.46 -8.85
CA ARG A 43 12.23 -8.61 -10.28
C ARG A 43 13.73 -8.55 -10.61
N LYS A 44 14.60 -8.12 -9.68
CA LYS A 44 16.07 -8.14 -9.87
C LYS A 44 16.67 -9.53 -9.65
N HIS A 45 15.92 -10.44 -9.05
CA HIS A 45 16.35 -11.80 -8.78
C HIS A 45 15.93 -12.74 -9.92
N ASP A 46 16.77 -13.72 -10.24
CA ASP A 46 16.42 -14.81 -11.16
C ASP A 46 15.62 -15.88 -10.40
N ILE A 47 14.29 -15.80 -10.48
CA ILE A 47 13.36 -16.66 -9.73
C ILE A 47 12.72 -17.66 -10.69
N LYS A 48 12.81 -18.96 -10.35
CA LYS A 48 12.34 -20.06 -11.22
C LYS A 48 11.21 -20.86 -10.58
N THR A 49 11.06 -20.79 -9.26
CA THR A 49 10.04 -21.54 -8.52
C THR A 49 9.19 -20.65 -7.62
N LYS A 50 7.99 -21.13 -7.28
CA LYS A 50 7.12 -20.44 -6.31
C LYS A 50 7.75 -20.38 -4.91
N SER A 51 8.55 -21.38 -4.54
CA SER A 51 9.24 -21.40 -3.24
C SER A 51 10.30 -20.30 -3.17
N GLU A 52 11.12 -20.17 -4.22
CA GLU A 52 12.10 -19.09 -4.34
C GLU A 52 11.42 -17.73 -4.33
N LEU A 53 10.32 -17.56 -5.08
CA LEU A 53 9.56 -16.31 -5.08
C LEU A 53 9.13 -15.92 -3.66
N LYS A 54 8.59 -16.88 -2.90
CA LYS A 54 8.13 -16.65 -1.54
C LYS A 54 9.28 -16.24 -0.62
N THR A 55 10.44 -16.88 -0.74
CA THR A 55 11.64 -16.55 0.05
C THR A 55 12.15 -15.14 -0.29
N VAL A 56 12.36 -14.86 -1.58
CA VAL A 56 12.86 -13.55 -2.05
C VAL A 56 11.90 -12.43 -1.67
N MET A 57 10.58 -12.64 -1.80
CA MET A 57 9.60 -11.64 -1.36
C MET A 57 9.71 -11.32 0.14
N MET A 58 9.95 -12.31 1.00
CA MET A 58 10.12 -12.07 2.44
C MET A 58 11.44 -11.37 2.74
N GLU A 59 12.54 -11.76 2.10
CA GLU A 59 13.85 -11.13 2.26
C GLU A 59 13.81 -9.66 1.82
N GLU A 60 13.31 -9.40 0.61
CA GLU A 60 13.19 -8.04 0.09
C GLU A 60 12.26 -7.17 0.92
N TRP A 61 11.17 -7.74 1.43
CA TRP A 61 10.26 -7.04 2.34
C TRP A 61 10.97 -6.56 3.61
N MET A 62 11.76 -7.44 4.23
CA MET A 62 12.54 -7.08 5.43
C MET A 62 13.66 -6.07 5.13
N ASN A 63 14.13 -6.02 3.88
CA ASN A 63 15.12 -5.06 3.41
C ASN A 63 14.52 -3.72 2.97
N ILE A 64 13.19 -3.54 2.98
CA ILE A 64 12.58 -2.23 2.69
C ILE A 64 12.88 -1.29 3.85
N ASP A 65 13.70 -0.28 3.57
CA ASP A 65 14.07 0.75 4.54
C ASP A 65 12.81 1.50 5.02
N ALA A 66 12.72 1.70 6.34
CA ALA A 66 11.70 2.53 6.96
C ALA A 66 11.64 3.95 6.35
N GLU A 67 12.75 4.46 5.81
CA GLU A 67 12.79 5.75 5.13
C GLU A 67 11.94 5.77 3.84
N ILE A 68 11.81 4.65 3.13
CA ILE A 68 10.91 4.52 1.98
C ILE A 68 9.47 4.67 2.46
N THR A 69 9.08 3.94 3.50
CA THR A 69 7.74 4.03 4.11
C THR A 69 7.44 5.44 4.59
N LYS A 70 8.39 6.10 5.26
CA LYS A 70 8.25 7.51 5.69
C LYS A 70 8.05 8.45 4.52
N LYS A 71 8.78 8.29 3.42
CA LYS A 71 8.61 9.11 2.21
C LYS A 71 7.22 8.96 1.60
N VAL A 72 6.71 7.73 1.53
CA VAL A 72 5.34 7.48 1.04
C VAL A 72 4.33 8.19 1.93
N LEU A 73 4.41 8.01 3.25
CA LEU A 73 3.49 8.65 4.20
C LEU A 73 3.55 10.18 4.14
N LYS A 74 4.75 10.77 4.09
CA LYS A 74 4.94 12.23 3.92
C LYS A 74 4.34 12.75 2.62
N SER A 75 4.19 11.91 1.59
CA SER A 75 3.60 12.32 0.32
C SER A 75 2.07 12.38 0.34
N ILE A 76 1.39 11.68 1.26
CA ILE A 76 -0.07 11.55 1.28
C ILE A 76 -0.82 12.89 1.29
N PRO A 77 -0.45 13.90 2.11
CA PRO A 77 -1.11 15.20 2.06
C PRO A 77 -1.07 15.85 0.67
N LYS A 78 0.04 15.68 -0.06
CA LYS A 78 0.19 16.21 -1.43
C LYS A 78 -0.69 15.47 -2.43
N ARG A 79 -0.87 14.16 -2.27
CA ARG A 79 -1.74 13.34 -3.13
C ARG A 79 -3.21 13.66 -2.91
N LEU A 80 -3.61 13.79 -1.64
CA LEU A 80 -4.95 14.24 -1.27
C LEU A 80 -5.26 15.59 -1.91
N LYS A 81 -4.32 16.55 -1.84
CA LYS A 81 -4.46 17.83 -2.53
C LYS A 81 -4.62 17.65 -4.05
N ALA A 82 -3.81 16.80 -4.68
CA ALA A 82 -3.91 16.54 -6.11
C ALA A 82 -5.28 15.96 -6.51
N VAL A 83 -5.86 15.06 -5.70
CA VAL A 83 -7.21 14.52 -5.93
C VAL A 83 -8.27 15.61 -5.79
N VAL A 84 -8.15 16.50 -4.79
CA VAL A 84 -9.05 17.64 -4.62
C VAL A 84 -8.96 18.60 -5.80
N ASP A 85 -7.75 18.96 -6.23
CA ASP A 85 -7.51 19.84 -7.38
C ASP A 85 -8.04 19.21 -8.68
N ALA A 86 -7.92 17.89 -8.81
CA ALA A 86 -8.47 17.09 -9.91
C ALA A 86 -9.97 16.80 -9.74
N LYS A 87 -10.66 17.34 -8.72
CA LYS A 87 -12.10 17.10 -8.47
C LYS A 87 -12.48 15.62 -8.39
N GLY A 88 -11.60 14.78 -7.85
CA GLY A 88 -11.80 13.34 -7.74
C GLY A 88 -11.39 12.53 -8.96
N TYR A 89 -10.91 13.15 -10.04
CA TYR A 89 -10.34 12.43 -11.19
C TYR A 89 -8.95 11.84 -10.88
N PRO A 90 -8.50 10.82 -11.64
CA PRO A 90 -7.20 10.17 -11.44
C PRO A 90 -6.04 11.15 -11.42
N THR A 91 -5.04 10.85 -10.60
CA THR A 91 -3.84 11.66 -10.49
C THR A 91 -2.64 10.93 -11.08
N LYS A 92 -1.47 11.58 -11.10
CA LYS A 92 -0.22 10.95 -11.54
C LYS A 92 0.40 10.00 -10.51
N TYR A 93 -0.22 9.88 -9.33
CA TYR A 93 0.35 9.17 -8.18
C TYR A 93 0.03 7.69 -8.23
#